data_AF-A0A3M2H6F2-F1
#
_entry.id   AF-A0A3M2H6F2-F1
#
_cell.length_a   1.000
_cell.length_b   1.000
_cell.length_c   1.000
_cell.angle_alpha   90.00
_cell.angle_beta   90.00
_cell.angle_gamma   90.00
#
_symmetry.space_group_name_H-M   'P 1'
#
loop_
_entity.id
_entity.type
_entity.pdbx_description
1 polymer ?
#
loop_
_entity_poly.entity_id
_entity_poly.type
_entity_poly.pdbx_seq_one_letter_code
_entity_poly.pdbx_strand_id
1 'polypeptide(L)'
;MKPTIEELMLQIISTALLINQQGVWTVYFYGRGRNGGTLDITILKAGELFAHQDPEERRQKGAYWSRPDGWGGQSAEQNQQECYDEMTALLAWLQGYLDVPATTAQEAAA
;
A
#
# COMPACT_ATOMS: atom_id res chain seq x y z
N MET A 1 21.63 -1.15 -7.45
CA MET A 1 21.51 -0.84 -6.00
C MET A 1 20.14 -1.27 -5.55
N LYS A 2 20.03 -1.77 -4.31
CA LYS A 2 18.75 -2.07 -3.65
C LYS A 2 18.16 -0.73 -3.15
N PRO A 3 16.87 -0.42 -3.39
CA PRO A 3 16.29 0.84 -2.92
C PRO A 3 16.29 0.90 -1.39
N THR A 4 16.38 2.11 -0.84
CA THR A 4 16.20 2.32 0.61
C THR A 4 14.74 2.15 1.02
N ILE A 5 14.49 2.05 2.33
CA ILE A 5 13.12 1.99 2.87
C ILE A 5 12.33 3.26 2.51
N GLU A 6 12.97 4.44 2.59
CA GLU A 6 12.35 5.71 2.20
C GLU A 6 12.04 5.75 0.69
N GLU A 7 12.92 5.23 -0.15
CA GLU A 7 12.68 5.12 -1.59
C GLU A 7 11.50 4.17 -1.89
N LEU A 8 11.40 3.05 -1.17
CA LEU A 8 10.24 2.15 -1.27
C LEU A 8 8.95 2.83 -0.80
N MET A 9 8.97 3.57 0.31
CA MET A 9 7.79 4.34 0.76
C MET A 9 7.34 5.35 -0.29
N LEU A 10 8.28 6.08 -0.91
CA LEU A 10 7.97 7.01 -1.99
C LEU A 10 7.36 6.28 -3.19
N GLN A 11 7.91 5.15 -3.61
CA GLN A 11 7.37 4.34 -4.70
C GLN A 11 5.95 3.83 -4.40
N ILE A 12 5.68 3.39 -3.17
CA ILE A 12 4.35 2.96 -2.71
C ILE A 12 3.33 4.11 -2.78
N ILE A 13 3.70 5.28 -2.25
CA ILE A 13 2.84 6.48 -2.29
C ILE A 13 2.58 6.92 -3.73
N SER A 14 3.63 7.01 -4.55
CA SER A 14 3.50 7.37 -5.97
C SER A 14 2.62 6.39 -6.74
N THR A 15 2.79 5.09 -6.52
CA THR A 15 1.99 4.05 -7.18
C THR A 15 0.51 4.20 -6.86
N ALA A 16 0.16 4.43 -5.60
CA ALA A 16 -1.24 4.54 -5.24
C ALA A 16 -1.87 5.90 -5.61
N LEU A 17 -1.08 6.97 -5.75
CA LEU A 17 -1.53 8.19 -6.45
C LEU A 17 -1.84 7.92 -7.93
N LEU A 18 -1.03 7.12 -8.62
CA LEU A 18 -1.28 6.74 -10.01
C LEU A 18 -2.55 5.89 -10.14
N ILE A 19 -2.77 4.93 -9.24
CA ILE A 19 -4.01 4.13 -9.18
C ILE A 19 -5.24 5.05 -9.04
N ASN A 20 -5.18 6.03 -8.13
CA ASN A 20 -6.27 7.00 -7.93
C ASN A 20 -6.58 7.82 -9.20
N GLN A 21 -5.56 8.16 -9.99
CA GLN A 21 -5.73 8.93 -11.24
C GLN A 21 -6.43 8.13 -12.35
N GLN A 22 -6.44 6.80 -12.29
CA GLN A 22 -7.13 5.96 -13.27
C GLN A 22 -8.66 6.02 -13.13
N GLY A 23 -9.18 6.49 -11.99
CA GLY A 23 -10.62 6.61 -11.74
C GLY A 23 -11.39 5.30 -11.56
N VAL A 24 -10.70 4.15 -11.59
CA VAL A 24 -11.29 2.81 -11.36
C VAL A 24 -11.31 2.46 -9.87
N TRP A 25 -10.26 2.87 -9.16
CA TRP A 25 -10.01 2.52 -7.77
C TRP A 25 -9.76 3.77 -6.93
N THR A 26 -10.07 3.68 -5.64
CA THR A 26 -9.73 4.69 -4.63
C THR A 26 -8.86 4.06 -3.56
N VAL A 27 -7.66 4.59 -3.39
CA VAL A 27 -6.64 4.12 -2.45
C VAL A 27 -6.55 5.07 -1.27
N TYR A 28 -6.68 4.50 -0.07
CA TYR A 28 -6.53 5.16 1.21
C TYR A 28 -5.24 4.68 1.89
N PHE A 29 -4.52 5.62 2.51
CA PHE A 29 -3.31 5.34 3.26
C PHE A 29 -3.48 5.76 4.71
N TYR A 30 -3.05 4.89 5.61
CA TYR A 30 -2.97 5.18 7.03
C TYR A 30 -1.55 4.90 7.48
N GLY A 31 -0.82 5.97 7.79
CA GLY A 31 0.47 5.86 8.47
C GLY A 31 0.26 5.98 9.98
N ARG A 32 0.81 5.04 10.76
CA ARG A 32 0.90 5.16 12.22
C ARG A 32 2.36 5.09 12.62
N GLY A 33 2.91 6.09 13.31
CA GLY A 33 4.24 5.92 13.92
C GLY A 33 4.89 7.20 14.44
N ARG A 34 5.42 7.14 15.67
CA ARG A 34 6.33 8.16 16.24
C ARG A 34 7.80 7.68 16.26
N ASN A 35 8.05 6.37 16.21
CA ASN A 35 9.39 5.72 16.29
C ASN A 35 9.38 4.35 15.58
N GLY A 36 9.15 4.33 14.26
CA GLY A 36 8.72 3.13 13.54
C GLY A 36 7.19 3.03 13.51
N GLY A 37 6.65 2.33 12.52
CA GLY A 37 5.24 2.44 12.18
C GLY A 37 4.71 1.43 11.19
N THR A 38 3.40 1.46 10.98
CA THR A 38 2.72 0.67 9.94
C THR A 38 2.20 1.60 8.85
N LEU A 39 2.37 1.15 7.60
CA LEU A 39 1.78 1.75 6.43
C LEU A 39 0.67 0.83 5.98
N ASP A 40 -0.56 1.20 6.31
CA ASP A 40 -1.75 0.43 5.96
C ASP A 40 -2.41 1.05 4.74
N ILE A 41 -2.65 0.23 3.71
CA ILE A 41 -3.30 0.64 2.47
C ILE A 41 -4.62 -0.10 2.32
N THR A 42 -5.67 0.64 1.98
CA THR A 42 -6.97 0.08 1.60
C THR A 42 -7.34 0.54 0.19
N ILE A 43 -7.78 -0.39 -0.66
CA ILE A 43 -8.27 -0.09 -2.00
C ILE A 43 -9.77 -0.38 -2.09
N LEU A 44 -10.55 0.59 -2.53
CA LEU A 44 -11.97 0.46 -2.83
C LEU A 44 -12.22 0.65 -4.32
N LYS A 45 -13.33 0.14 -4.86
CA LYS A 45 -13.77 0.54 -6.19
C LYS A 45 -14.20 2.02 -6.16
N ALA A 46 -13.95 2.76 -7.23
CA ALA A 46 -14.33 4.18 -7.27
C ALA A 46 -15.84 4.36 -7.00
N GLY A 47 -16.16 5.27 -6.06
CA GLY A 47 -17.53 5.53 -5.61
C GLY A 47 -17.99 4.71 -4.40
N GLU A 48 -17.24 3.67 -4.00
CA GLU A 48 -17.51 2.97 -2.74
C GLU A 48 -17.06 3.80 -1.54
N LEU A 49 -17.85 3.75 -0.46
CA LEU A 49 -17.47 4.36 0.82
C LEU A 49 -16.85 3.32 1.72
N PHE A 50 -15.77 3.71 2.40
CA PHE A 50 -15.04 2.87 3.35
C PHE A 50 -15.95 2.24 4.43
N ALA A 51 -17.00 2.95 4.85
CA ALA A 51 -17.94 2.52 5.88
C ALA A 51 -18.90 1.39 5.45
N HIS A 52 -19.00 1.11 4.15
CA HIS A 52 -19.94 0.13 3.59
C HIS A 52 -19.29 -1.16 3.10
N GLN A 53 -17.97 -1.30 3.26
CA GLN A 53 -17.30 -2.55 2.90
C GLN A 53 -17.43 -3.60 3.99
N ASP A 54 -17.78 -4.80 3.57
CA ASP A 54 -17.60 -6.02 4.35
C ASP A 54 -16.11 -6.15 4.71
N PRO A 55 -15.75 -6.35 5.99
CA PRO A 55 -14.38 -6.62 6.40
C PRO A 55 -13.70 -7.76 5.62
N GLU A 56 -14.46 -8.77 5.15
CA GLU A 56 -13.93 -9.88 4.36
C GLU A 56 -13.64 -9.51 2.91
N GLU A 57 -14.33 -8.49 2.37
CA GLU A 57 -14.11 -7.99 1.00
C GLU A 57 -13.11 -6.82 0.95
N ARG A 58 -12.68 -6.33 2.11
CA ARG A 58 -11.79 -5.18 2.23
C ARG A 58 -10.42 -5.53 1.66
N ARG A 59 -10.07 -4.93 0.52
CA ARG A 59 -8.74 -5.05 -0.11
C ARG A 59 -7.73 -4.21 0.66
N GLN A 60 -7.26 -4.75 1.79
CA GLN A 60 -6.34 -4.08 2.68
C GLN A 60 -5.01 -4.84 2.77
N LYS A 61 -3.90 -4.10 2.72
CA LYS A 61 -2.57 -4.64 2.96
C LYS A 61 -1.73 -3.63 3.72
N GLY A 62 -1.04 -4.09 4.74
CA GLY A 62 -0.11 -3.30 5.53
C GLY A 62 1.33 -3.73 5.31
N ALA A 63 2.26 -2.81 5.53
CA ALA A 63 3.68 -3.09 5.71
C ALA A 63 4.20 -2.32 6.92
N TYR A 64 5.09 -2.94 7.69
CA TYR A 64 5.76 -2.30 8.81
C TYR A 64 7.07 -1.65 8.38
N TRP A 65 7.46 -0.60 9.12
CA TRP A 65 8.79 -0.04 9.07
C TRP A 65 9.34 0.27 10.45
N SER A 66 10.58 -0.16 10.69
CA SER A 66 11.35 0.23 11.87
C SER A 66 12.40 1.27 11.50
N ARG A 67 12.75 2.14 12.45
CA ARG A 67 14.01 2.85 12.34
C ARG A 67 15.20 1.89 12.61
N PRO A 68 16.41 2.24 12.14
CA PRO A 68 17.63 1.42 12.32
C PRO A 68 18.01 1.14 13.77
N ASP A 69 17.50 1.90 14.73
CA ASP A 69 17.70 1.74 16.18
C ASP A 69 16.83 0.62 16.79
N GLY A 70 15.96 -0.01 16.00
CA GLY A 70 15.22 -1.22 16.34
C GLY A 70 14.04 -1.02 17.30
N TRP A 71 13.13 -2.00 17.31
CA TRP A 71 12.09 -2.17 18.33
C TRP A 71 12.22 -3.58 18.93
N GLY A 72 12.04 -3.72 20.23
CA GLY A 72 11.77 -5.04 20.83
C GLY A 72 12.91 -6.07 20.90
N GLY A 73 14.18 -5.67 20.77
CA GLY A 73 15.33 -6.56 21.06
C GLY A 73 15.75 -7.51 19.93
N GLN A 74 15.17 -7.41 18.73
CA GLN A 74 15.73 -8.00 17.51
C GLN A 74 16.93 -7.18 17.00
N SER A 75 17.83 -7.81 16.24
CA SER A 75 18.96 -7.08 15.65
C SER A 75 18.44 -6.06 14.62
N ALA A 76 19.11 -4.90 14.52
CA ALA A 76 18.76 -3.85 13.57
C ALA A 76 18.71 -4.35 12.12
N GLU A 77 19.57 -5.31 11.78
CA GLU A 77 19.67 -5.90 10.43
C GLU A 77 18.46 -6.80 10.09
N GLN A 78 18.00 -7.63 11.03
CA GLN A 78 16.80 -8.46 10.83
C GLN A 78 15.57 -7.59 10.63
N ASN A 79 15.41 -6.55 11.46
CA ASN A 79 14.33 -5.56 11.34
C ASN A 79 14.34 -4.84 9.98
N GLN A 80 15.52 -4.48 9.46
CA GLN A 80 15.64 -3.80 8.17
C GLN A 80 15.29 -4.70 6.99
N GLN A 81 15.71 -5.97 7.02
CA GLN A 81 15.40 -6.91 5.94
C GLN A 81 13.90 -7.26 5.91
N GLU A 82 13.30 -7.52 7.06
CA GLU A 82 11.85 -7.76 7.17
C GLU A 82 11.05 -6.56 6.66
N CYS A 83 11.42 -5.34 7.08
CA CYS A 83 10.81 -4.11 6.57
C CYS A 83 10.91 -3.98 5.05
N TYR A 84 12.09 -4.27 4.48
CA TYR A 84 12.29 -4.22 3.04
C TYR A 84 11.38 -5.22 2.31
N ASP A 85 11.28 -6.45 2.82
CA ASP A 85 10.50 -7.50 2.19
C ASP A 85 9.00 -7.19 2.25
N GLU A 86 8.50 -6.70 3.38
CA GLU A 86 7.11 -6.27 3.53
C GLU A 86 6.76 -5.09 2.62
N MET A 87 7.61 -4.05 2.56
CA MET A 87 7.39 -2.91 1.68
C MET A 87 7.45 -3.31 0.20
N THR A 88 8.37 -4.18 -0.17
CA THR A 88 8.46 -4.70 -1.54
C THR A 88 7.20 -5.50 -1.90
N ALA A 89 6.71 -6.34 -0.98
CA ALA A 89 5.47 -7.09 -1.16
C ALA A 89 4.23 -6.19 -1.23
N LEU A 90 4.22 -5.07 -0.50
CA LEU A 90 3.15 -4.07 -0.58
C LEU A 90 3.19 -3.33 -1.92
N LEU A 91 4.37 -2.91 -2.38
CA LEU A 91 4.55 -2.28 -3.68
C LEU A 91 4.12 -3.20 -4.83
N ALA A 92 4.54 -4.46 -4.82
CA ALA A 92 4.16 -5.44 -5.83
C ALA A 92 2.64 -5.68 -5.85
N TRP A 93 2.01 -5.72 -4.66
CA TRP A 93 0.56 -5.84 -4.55
C TRP A 93 -0.17 -4.62 -5.14
N LEU A 94 0.31 -3.40 -4.86
CA LEU A 94 -0.23 -2.17 -5.46
C LEU A 94 -0.09 -2.15 -6.97
N GLN A 95 1.07 -2.55 -7.49
CA GLN A 95 1.33 -2.57 -8.93
C GLN A 95 0.36 -3.47 -9.70
N GLY A 96 -0.23 -4.49 -9.05
CA GLY A 96 -1.30 -5.31 -9.63
C GLY A 96 -2.61 -4.56 -9.92
N TYR A 97 -2.77 -3.33 -9.42
CA TYR A 97 -3.89 -2.44 -9.71
C TYR A 97 -3.55 -1.37 -10.75
N LEU A 98 -2.29 -1.31 -11.20
CA LEU A 98 -1.94 -0.56 -12.40
C LEU A 98 -2.39 -1.35 -13.63
N ASP A 99 -2.73 -0.66 -14.72
CA ASP A 99 -3.16 -1.26 -16.00
C ASP A 99 -4.51 -2.00 -16.01
N VAL A 100 -5.40 -1.79 -15.02
CA VAL A 100 -6.81 -2.18 -15.18
C VAL A 100 -7.44 -1.23 -16.20
N PRO A 101 -7.82 -1.70 -17.41
CA PRO A 101 -8.33 -0.81 -18.45
C PRO A 101 -9.59 -0.09 -17.95
N ALA A 102 -9.64 1.23 -18.15
CA ALA A 102 -10.82 2.06 -17.85
C ALA A 102 -12.10 1.63 -18.62
N THR A 103 -11.99 0.66 -19.53
CA THR A 103 -13.00 0.28 -20.51
C THR A 103 -14.14 -0.59 -20.00
N THR A 104 -14.08 -1.21 -18.82
CA THR A 104 -15.23 -2.00 -18.30
C THR A 104 -16.26 -1.18 -17.51
N ALA A 105 -16.01 0.11 -17.24
CA ALA A 105 -16.97 0.94 -16.52
C ALA A 105 -18.06 1.56 -17.42
N GLN A 106 -17.81 1.66 -18.73
CA GLN A 106 -18.76 2.27 -19.68
C GLN A 106 -19.63 1.23 -20.42
N GLU A 107 -19.18 -0.01 -20.57
CA GLU A 107 -19.97 -1.09 -21.21
C GLU A 107 -20.99 -1.76 -20.28
N ALA A 108 -20.87 -1.59 -18.96
CA ALA A 108 -21.85 -2.13 -18.00
C ALA A 108 -23.07 -1.20 -17.80
N ALA A 109 -23.11 -0.05 -18.48
CA ALA A 109 -24.18 0.95 -18.39
C ALA A 109 -24.97 1.13 -19.71
N ALA A 110 -24.78 0.24 -20.68
CA ALA A 110 -25.60 0.10 -21.89
C ALA A 110 -26.43 -1.18 -21.83
#